data_AF-A0A1F3JVE7-F1
#
_entry.id   AF-A0A1F3JVE7-F1
#
_cell.length_a   1.000
_cell.length_b   1.000
_cell.length_c   1.000
_cell.angle_alpha   90.00
_cell.angle_beta   90.00
_cell.angle_gamma   90.00
#
_symmetry.space_group_name_H-M   'P 1'
#
loop_
_entity.id
_entity.type
_entity.pdbx_description
1 polymer ?
#
loop_
_entity_poly.entity_id
_entity_poly.type
_entity_poly.pdbx_seq_one_letter_code
_entity_poly.pdbx_strand_id
1 'polypeptide(L)'
;MLKIKNNTLWFIIILYFSLLLIIFSCSPKIYMFSKHIKTAPCFSNIDFNEFYYDSENQTQFLIFNDTSNMYLLLKVFDETMQRQIIRNGLTVWIDIKDGKRKEIGINFPIKKTQKMFPPKMNGEMVLQNGQMVNDNKDFIMLTKFNEMELIGFYGKNTSKLLSSTIENEINGKIEFDEQHSMLYYMTIPMYRINNLGHLKSDGCFSIGIESGIDNNVSGTSAMNNGGMQGPPPGGGGMGKVGGGIYNENNNSFEDGMGGGGGQPERRDMPPPSSMSAQNNRNFKLWIRHIMLSF
;
A
#
# COMPACT_ATOMS: atom_id res chain seq x y z
N MET A 1 9.80 -51.02 52.67
CA MET A 1 8.86 -49.88 52.51
C MET A 1 9.66 -48.58 52.50
N LEU A 2 9.86 -47.96 51.34
CA LEU A 2 10.51 -46.66 51.23
C LEU A 2 9.46 -45.55 51.41
N LYS A 3 9.57 -44.76 52.48
CA LYS A 3 8.78 -43.53 52.67
C LYS A 3 9.31 -42.45 51.72
N ILE A 4 8.73 -42.36 50.53
CA ILE A 4 8.96 -41.24 49.63
C ILE A 4 8.37 -39.99 50.29
N LYS A 5 9.18 -38.94 50.50
CA LYS A 5 8.70 -37.66 51.07
C LYS A 5 7.72 -37.01 50.09
N ASN A 6 6.63 -36.44 50.61
CA ASN A 6 5.59 -35.82 49.78
C ASN A 6 6.15 -34.73 48.83
N ASN A 7 7.23 -34.07 49.24
CA ASN A 7 7.88 -33.03 48.45
C ASN A 7 8.56 -33.57 47.18
N THR A 8 9.13 -34.78 47.22
CA THR A 8 9.81 -35.36 46.04
C THR A 8 8.83 -35.70 44.91
N LEU A 9 7.57 -36.05 45.23
CA LEU A 9 6.55 -36.33 44.23
C LEU A 9 6.16 -35.06 43.44
N TRP A 10 5.98 -33.94 44.15
CA TRP A 10 5.64 -32.65 43.52
C TRP A 10 6.72 -32.15 42.58
N PHE A 11 8.00 -32.29 42.94
CA PHE A 11 9.11 -31.94 42.04
C PHE A 11 9.10 -32.75 40.75
N ILE A 12 8.78 -34.05 40.82
CA ILE A 12 8.70 -34.91 39.64
C ILE A 12 7.54 -34.47 38.73
N ILE A 13 6.38 -34.12 39.30
CA ILE A 13 5.22 -33.65 38.53
C ILE A 13 5.53 -32.32 37.82
N ILE A 14 6.16 -31.36 38.51
CA ILE A 14 6.52 -30.07 37.92
C ILE A 14 7.53 -30.24 36.78
N LEU A 15 8.54 -31.09 36.99
CA LEU A 15 9.57 -31.36 35.98
C LEU A 15 9.00 -32.09 34.76
N TYR A 16 8.07 -33.03 34.97
CA TYR A 16 7.34 -33.69 33.89
C TYR A 16 6.46 -32.70 33.12
N PHE A 17 5.73 -31.82 33.81
CA PHE A 17 4.90 -30.81 33.17
C PHE A 17 5.72 -29.77 32.40
N SER A 18 6.88 -29.33 32.92
CA SER A 18 7.76 -28.42 32.19
C SER A 18 8.34 -29.07 30.94
N LEU A 19 8.71 -30.36 31.01
CA LEU A 19 9.18 -31.12 29.85
C LEU A 19 8.06 -31.25 28.80
N LEU A 20 6.83 -31.48 29.25
CA LEU A 20 5.65 -31.58 28.39
C LEU A 20 5.37 -30.25 27.66
N LEU A 21 5.53 -29.10 28.34
CA LEU A 21 5.40 -27.79 27.70
C LEU A 21 6.46 -27.54 26.62
N ILE A 22 7.69 -28.04 26.81
CA ILE A 22 8.78 -27.86 25.83
C ILE A 22 8.50 -28.66 24.55
N ILE A 23 7.96 -29.88 24.65
CA ILE A 23 7.63 -30.70 23.47
C ILE A 23 6.44 -30.14 22.68
N PHE A 24 5.47 -29.50 23.34
CA PHE A 24 4.34 -28.85 22.65
C PHE A 24 4.67 -27.47 22.07
N SER A 25 5.83 -26.88 22.41
CA SER A 25 6.22 -25.57 21.89
C SER A 25 6.79 -25.59 20.47
N CYS A 26 6.98 -26.76 19.86
CA CYS A 26 7.44 -26.85 18.48
C CYS A 26 6.24 -26.66 17.54
N SER A 27 5.97 -25.40 17.17
CA SER A 27 5.03 -25.12 16.07
C SER A 27 5.57 -25.80 14.80
N PRO A 28 4.81 -26.67 14.14
CA PRO A 28 5.25 -27.26 12.89
C PRO A 28 5.55 -26.13 11.90
N LYS A 29 6.70 -26.22 11.23
CA LYS A 29 7.01 -25.35 10.10
C LYS A 29 6.13 -25.79 8.94
N ILE A 30 5.18 -24.95 8.56
CA ILE A 30 4.39 -25.16 7.36
C ILE A 30 5.26 -24.68 6.19
N TYR A 31 5.71 -25.63 5.39
CA TYR A 31 6.43 -25.34 4.15
C TYR A 31 5.41 -25.07 3.06
N MET A 32 5.59 -23.96 2.34
CA MET A 32 4.84 -23.70 1.10
C MET A 32 5.76 -24.04 -0.07
N PHE A 33 5.37 -25.07 -0.81
CA PHE A 33 6.02 -25.38 -2.08
C PHE A 33 5.41 -24.47 -3.15
N SER A 34 6.25 -23.76 -3.88
CA SER A 34 5.78 -23.12 -5.11
C SER A 34 5.46 -24.21 -6.13
N LYS A 35 4.36 -24.02 -6.86
CA LYS A 35 4.00 -24.92 -7.96
C LYS A 35 4.93 -24.64 -9.15
N HIS A 36 5.61 -25.66 -9.68
CA HIS A 36 6.34 -25.49 -10.93
C HIS A 36 5.37 -25.54 -12.12
N ILE A 37 5.45 -24.53 -12.98
CA ILE A 37 4.62 -24.44 -14.19
C ILE A 37 5.52 -24.42 -15.44
N LYS A 38 5.02 -24.98 -16.54
CA LYS A 38 5.79 -25.06 -17.81
C LYS A 38 5.74 -23.76 -18.61
N THR A 39 4.73 -22.95 -18.39
CA THR A 39 4.44 -21.74 -19.18
C THR A 39 4.00 -20.65 -18.23
N ALA A 40 4.50 -19.43 -18.43
CA ALA A 40 4.02 -18.25 -17.73
C ALA A 40 2.48 -18.20 -17.78
N PRO A 41 1.79 -17.94 -16.67
CA PRO A 41 0.35 -17.93 -16.67
C PRO A 41 -0.15 -16.72 -17.43
N CYS A 42 -1.10 -16.98 -18.32
CA CYS A 42 -1.98 -15.93 -18.80
C CYS A 42 -3.02 -15.63 -17.73
N PHE A 43 -3.35 -14.36 -17.55
CA PHE A 43 -4.37 -13.89 -16.62
C PHE A 43 -5.70 -14.63 -16.74
N SER A 44 -6.08 -14.95 -17.98
CA SER A 44 -7.34 -15.62 -18.31
C SER A 44 -7.43 -17.07 -17.82
N ASN A 45 -6.30 -17.70 -17.46
CA ASN A 45 -6.21 -19.14 -17.23
C ASN A 45 -5.80 -19.50 -15.80
N ILE A 46 -5.92 -18.57 -14.86
CA ILE A 46 -5.56 -18.80 -13.46
C ILE A 46 -6.74 -19.43 -12.73
N ASP A 47 -6.53 -20.62 -12.17
CA ASP A 47 -7.51 -21.25 -11.29
C ASP A 47 -7.40 -20.65 -9.87
N PHE A 48 -8.39 -19.83 -9.51
CA PHE A 48 -8.45 -19.18 -8.21
C PHE A 48 -8.64 -20.16 -7.04
N ASN A 49 -9.03 -21.41 -7.28
CA ASN A 49 -9.16 -22.42 -6.23
C ASN A 49 -7.81 -22.84 -5.63
N GLU A 50 -6.70 -22.55 -6.32
CA GLU A 50 -5.36 -22.86 -5.83
C GLU A 50 -4.81 -21.79 -4.87
N PHE A 51 -5.52 -20.68 -4.68
CA PHE A 51 -5.04 -19.58 -3.86
C PHE A 51 -5.16 -19.88 -2.37
N TYR A 52 -4.15 -19.46 -1.62
CA TYR A 52 -4.21 -19.44 -0.16
C TYR A 52 -4.99 -18.21 0.29
N TYR A 53 -5.96 -18.41 1.19
CA TYR A 53 -6.74 -17.33 1.78
C TYR A 53 -6.11 -16.87 3.09
N ASP A 54 -5.86 -15.57 3.19
CA ASP A 54 -5.51 -14.91 4.42
C ASP A 54 -6.75 -14.19 5.00
N SER A 55 -7.31 -14.77 6.05
CA SER A 55 -8.51 -14.25 6.71
C SER A 55 -8.26 -12.95 7.46
N GLU A 56 -7.03 -12.67 7.89
CA GLU A 56 -6.71 -11.45 8.65
C GLU A 56 -6.81 -10.22 7.75
N ASN A 57 -6.23 -10.31 6.55
CA ASN A 57 -6.23 -9.23 5.58
C ASN A 57 -7.37 -9.32 4.55
N GLN A 58 -8.15 -10.41 4.56
CA GLN A 58 -9.17 -10.69 3.54
C GLN A 58 -8.59 -10.65 2.12
N THR A 59 -7.48 -11.35 1.93
CA THR A 59 -6.77 -11.43 0.64
C THR A 59 -6.51 -12.87 0.25
N GLN A 60 -6.42 -13.13 -1.05
CA GLN A 60 -5.97 -14.40 -1.58
C GLN A 60 -4.60 -14.22 -2.23
N PHE A 61 -3.68 -15.17 -2.04
CA PHE A 61 -2.39 -15.12 -2.71
C PHE A 61 -1.98 -16.47 -3.28
N LEU A 62 -1.13 -16.42 -4.30
CA LEU A 62 -0.54 -17.61 -4.91
C LEU A 62 0.91 -17.29 -5.34
N ILE A 63 1.81 -18.23 -5.06
CA ILE A 63 3.20 -18.17 -5.49
C ILE A 63 3.52 -19.42 -6.30
N PHE A 64 4.09 -19.22 -7.47
CA PHE A 64 4.57 -20.30 -8.33
C PHE A 64 5.80 -19.84 -9.09
N ASN A 65 6.44 -20.76 -9.79
CA ASN A 65 7.61 -20.45 -10.56
C ASN A 65 7.74 -21.34 -11.80
N ASP A 66 8.53 -20.88 -12.75
CA ASP A 66 9.09 -21.70 -13.80
C ASP A 66 10.62 -21.72 -13.68
N THR A 67 11.32 -22.13 -14.74
CA THR A 67 12.79 -22.17 -14.78
C THR A 67 13.43 -20.78 -14.80
N SER A 68 12.69 -19.75 -15.20
CA SER A 68 13.19 -18.42 -15.53
C SER A 68 12.72 -17.36 -14.54
N ASN A 69 11.53 -17.50 -13.96
CA ASN A 69 10.84 -16.51 -13.16
C ASN A 69 10.10 -17.13 -11.97
N MET A 70 10.01 -16.35 -10.90
CA MET A 70 9.03 -16.53 -9.83
C MET A 70 7.89 -15.54 -10.03
N TYR A 71 6.69 -15.95 -9.69
CA TYR A 71 5.49 -15.15 -9.81
C TYR A 71 4.78 -15.07 -8.46
N LEU A 72 4.32 -13.87 -8.13
CA LEU A 72 3.46 -13.59 -6.99
C LEU A 72 2.16 -12.99 -7.48
N LEU A 73 1.06 -13.64 -7.13
CA LEU A 73 -0.30 -13.18 -7.41
C LEU A 73 -0.98 -12.86 -6.08
N LEU A 74 -1.63 -11.71 -6.03
CA LEU A 74 -2.41 -11.28 -4.89
C LEU A 74 -3.77 -10.75 -5.37
N LYS A 75 -4.85 -11.32 -4.86
CA LYS A 75 -6.22 -10.89 -5.08
C LYS A 75 -6.75 -10.19 -3.83
N VAL A 76 -7.15 -8.94 -3.99
CA VAL A 76 -7.59 -8.05 -2.90
C VAL A 76 -9.06 -7.71 -3.09
N PHE A 77 -9.88 -8.11 -2.13
CA PHE A 77 -11.33 -7.89 -2.17
C PHE A 77 -11.75 -6.57 -1.51
N ASP A 78 -11.02 -6.13 -0.47
CA ASP A 78 -11.36 -4.91 0.27
C ASP A 78 -10.99 -3.65 -0.51
N GLU A 79 -11.99 -2.85 -0.87
CA GLU A 79 -11.85 -1.63 -1.67
C GLU A 79 -10.98 -0.57 -0.97
N THR A 80 -10.94 -0.55 0.37
CA THR A 80 -10.08 0.38 1.12
C THR A 80 -8.62 0.02 0.95
N MET A 81 -8.28 -1.27 1.03
CA MET A 81 -6.96 -1.80 0.76
C MET A 81 -6.57 -1.62 -0.71
N GLN A 82 -7.48 -1.85 -1.65
CA GLN A 82 -7.25 -1.56 -3.07
C GLN A 82 -6.83 -0.09 -3.27
N ARG A 83 -7.61 0.86 -2.72
CA ARG A 83 -7.25 2.28 -2.76
C ARG A 83 -5.91 2.57 -2.09
N GLN A 84 -5.59 1.90 -0.99
CA GLN A 84 -4.32 2.06 -0.29
C GLN A 84 -3.14 1.59 -1.15
N ILE A 85 -3.25 0.45 -1.82
CA ILE A 85 -2.24 -0.09 -2.74
C ILE A 85 -2.04 0.86 -3.92
N ILE A 86 -3.11 1.35 -4.54
CA ILE A 86 -3.02 2.34 -5.63
C ILE A 86 -2.38 3.64 -5.14
N ARG A 87 -2.68 4.06 -3.91
CA ARG A 87 -2.24 5.36 -3.39
C ARG A 87 -0.80 5.36 -2.91
N ASN A 88 -0.42 4.33 -2.17
CA ASN A 88 0.82 4.27 -1.40
C ASN A 88 1.80 3.23 -1.96
N GLY A 89 1.35 2.39 -2.89
CA GLY A 89 2.10 1.24 -3.36
C GLY A 89 1.93 0.01 -2.49
N LEU A 90 2.52 -1.09 -2.96
CA LEU A 90 2.67 -2.34 -2.26
C LEU A 90 4.15 -2.72 -2.30
N THR A 91 4.75 -2.96 -1.14
CA THR A 91 6.14 -3.43 -1.05
C THR A 91 6.17 -4.94 -0.85
N VAL A 92 6.80 -5.63 -1.79
CA VAL A 92 7.13 -7.05 -1.72
C VAL A 92 8.57 -7.21 -1.23
N TRP A 93 8.73 -7.63 0.01
CA TRP A 93 10.02 -7.92 0.64
C TRP A 93 10.45 -9.36 0.37
N ILE A 94 11.73 -9.57 0.04
CA ILE A 94 12.34 -10.88 -0.16
C ILE A 94 13.41 -11.10 0.90
N ASP A 95 13.27 -12.15 1.70
CA ASP A 95 14.27 -12.53 2.70
C ASP A 95 14.77 -13.96 2.48
N ILE A 96 15.96 -14.05 1.88
CA ILE A 96 16.70 -15.28 1.60
C ILE A 96 17.14 -16.07 2.84
N LYS A 97 17.05 -15.50 4.04
CA LYS A 97 17.32 -16.21 5.30
C LYS A 97 16.06 -16.41 6.16
N ASP A 98 14.85 -16.19 5.62
CA ASP A 98 13.58 -16.57 6.26
C ASP A 98 13.43 -16.07 7.73
N GLY A 99 13.89 -14.85 7.99
CA GLY A 99 13.88 -14.18 9.29
C GLY A 99 12.97 -12.94 9.32
N LYS A 100 12.15 -12.72 8.29
CA LYS A 100 11.31 -11.53 8.10
C LYS A 100 12.09 -10.20 7.99
N ARG A 101 13.29 -10.23 7.38
CA ARG A 101 14.10 -9.02 7.15
C ARG A 101 13.57 -8.21 5.97
N LYS A 102 13.54 -6.88 6.12
CA LYS A 102 13.15 -5.91 5.10
C LYS A 102 14.38 -5.22 4.48
N GLU A 103 15.26 -6.02 3.88
CA GLU A 103 16.52 -5.51 3.29
C GLU A 103 16.43 -5.40 1.77
N ILE A 104 15.73 -6.33 1.13
CA ILE A 104 15.56 -6.41 -0.32
C ILE A 104 14.06 -6.39 -0.60
N GLY A 105 13.60 -5.43 -1.40
CA GLY A 105 12.18 -5.24 -1.65
C GLY A 105 11.87 -4.60 -2.98
N ILE A 106 10.64 -4.78 -3.44
CA ILE A 106 10.11 -4.19 -4.67
C ILE A 106 8.86 -3.41 -4.28
N ASN A 107 8.89 -2.09 -4.42
CA ASN A 107 7.72 -1.25 -4.18
C ASN A 107 7.04 -0.93 -5.52
N PHE A 108 5.81 -1.41 -5.69
CA PHE A 108 4.99 -1.21 -6.88
C PHE A 108 3.52 -1.25 -6.49
N PRO A 109 2.65 -0.39 -7.04
CA PRO A 109 2.95 0.70 -7.95
C PRO A 109 3.53 1.93 -7.25
N ILE A 110 4.35 2.70 -7.95
CA ILE A 110 4.78 4.01 -7.48
C ILE A 110 4.06 5.11 -8.24
N LYS A 111 3.51 6.07 -7.50
CA LYS A 111 3.02 7.29 -8.09
C LYS A 111 4.18 8.12 -8.59
N LYS A 112 4.23 8.39 -9.89
CA LYS A 112 5.01 9.51 -10.40
C LYS A 112 4.57 10.76 -9.64
N THR A 113 5.46 11.30 -8.82
CA THR A 113 5.42 12.74 -8.46
C THR A 113 5.78 13.54 -9.70
N GLN A 114 5.00 13.41 -10.78
CA GLN A 114 4.83 14.54 -11.66
C GLN A 114 4.29 15.62 -10.74
N LYS A 115 5.05 16.71 -10.61
CA LYS A 115 4.56 17.98 -10.08
C LYS A 115 3.34 18.33 -10.93
N MET A 116 2.17 17.82 -10.54
CA MET A 116 0.90 18.28 -11.04
C MET A 116 0.82 19.70 -10.52
N PHE A 117 1.33 20.63 -11.31
CA PHE A 117 0.71 21.93 -11.35
C PHE A 117 -0.78 21.63 -11.51
N PRO A 118 -1.64 22.03 -10.56
CA PRO A 118 -3.06 21.85 -10.73
C PRO A 118 -3.38 22.42 -12.11
N PRO A 119 -4.03 21.67 -13.01
CA PRO A 119 -4.50 22.27 -14.25
C PRO A 119 -5.30 23.48 -13.81
N LYS A 120 -4.92 24.67 -14.29
CA LYS A 120 -5.76 25.85 -14.14
C LYS A 120 -7.08 25.46 -14.79
N MET A 121 -8.05 25.08 -13.97
CA MET A 121 -9.42 24.86 -14.39
C MET A 121 -9.98 26.23 -14.76
N ASN A 122 -9.65 26.68 -15.97
CA ASN A 122 -10.54 27.58 -16.68
C ASN A 122 -11.67 26.69 -17.17
N GLY A 123 -12.85 26.92 -16.60
CA GLY A 123 -13.97 25.99 -16.57
C GLY A 123 -14.44 25.53 -17.95
N GLU A 124 -14.78 24.25 -18.00
CA GLU A 124 -16.00 23.74 -18.63
C GLU A 124 -16.22 22.33 -18.09
N MET A 125 -17.02 22.23 -17.02
CA MET A 125 -17.58 20.94 -16.62
C MET A 125 -18.65 20.58 -17.65
N VAL A 126 -18.32 19.68 -18.59
CA VAL A 126 -19.33 19.05 -19.44
C VAL A 126 -20.15 18.10 -18.55
N LEU A 127 -21.30 18.60 -18.09
CA LEU A 127 -22.37 17.79 -17.49
C LEU A 127 -23.03 16.98 -18.61
N GLN A 128 -22.61 15.73 -18.79
CA GLN A 128 -23.41 14.77 -19.55
C GLN A 128 -24.30 14.02 -18.55
N ASN A 129 -25.61 14.29 -18.58
CA ASN A 129 -26.66 13.55 -17.88
C ASN A 129 -26.62 13.46 -16.34
N GLY A 130 -26.17 14.50 -15.63
CA GLY A 130 -26.49 14.68 -14.20
C GLY A 130 -25.98 13.60 -13.22
N GLN A 131 -25.18 12.64 -13.68
CA GLN A 131 -24.50 11.66 -12.85
C GLN A 131 -23.01 11.99 -12.84
N MET A 132 -22.49 12.31 -11.65
CA MET A 132 -21.06 12.38 -11.44
C MET A 132 -20.48 10.97 -11.57
N VAL A 133 -19.97 10.61 -12.75
CA VAL A 133 -19.19 9.38 -12.94
C VAL A 133 -17.83 9.60 -12.27
N ASN A 134 -17.78 9.40 -10.95
CA ASN A 134 -16.55 9.50 -10.15
C ASN A 134 -15.65 8.27 -10.35
N ASP A 135 -16.20 7.18 -10.86
CA ASP A 135 -15.56 5.85 -10.92
C ASP A 135 -14.48 5.76 -12.02
N ASN A 136 -14.51 6.61 -13.04
CA ASN A 136 -13.51 6.57 -14.13
C ASN A 136 -12.15 7.19 -13.78
N LYS A 137 -12.03 7.93 -12.66
CA LYS A 137 -10.77 8.61 -12.31
C LYS A 137 -9.70 7.64 -11.83
N ASP A 138 -10.09 6.61 -11.09
CA ASP A 138 -9.16 5.63 -10.55
C ASP A 138 -8.62 4.72 -11.66
N PHE A 139 -9.46 4.36 -12.64
CA PHE A 139 -9.04 3.57 -13.81
C PHE A 139 -8.04 4.31 -14.72
N ILE A 140 -8.25 5.62 -14.97
CA ILE A 140 -7.29 6.46 -15.70
C ILE A 140 -5.97 6.59 -14.93
N MET A 141 -6.00 6.53 -13.59
CA MET A 141 -4.80 6.58 -12.75
C MET A 141 -3.92 5.33 -12.92
N LEU A 142 -4.52 4.15 -13.11
CA LEU A 142 -3.79 2.88 -13.26
C LEU A 142 -2.86 2.84 -14.47
N THR A 143 -3.28 3.43 -15.60
CA THR A 143 -2.44 3.53 -16.82
C THR A 143 -1.15 4.32 -16.65
N LYS A 144 -1.02 5.07 -15.53
CA LYS A 144 0.18 5.88 -15.22
C LYS A 144 1.14 5.18 -14.25
N PHE A 145 0.74 4.05 -13.68
CA PHE A 145 1.53 3.32 -12.68
C PHE A 145 2.42 2.26 -13.33
N ASN A 146 3.41 2.73 -14.07
CA ASN A 146 4.40 1.85 -14.70
C ASN A 146 5.77 1.96 -14.03
N GLU A 147 5.86 2.50 -12.82
CA GLU A 147 7.14 2.64 -12.11
C GLU A 147 7.14 1.80 -10.84
N MET A 148 8.30 1.22 -10.57
CA MET A 148 8.61 0.49 -9.36
C MET A 148 9.97 0.92 -8.81
N GLU A 149 10.16 0.71 -7.53
CA GLU A 149 11.42 0.95 -6.84
C GLU A 149 11.99 -0.39 -6.38
N LEU A 150 13.22 -0.66 -6.80
CA LEU A 150 14.02 -1.78 -6.32
C LEU A 150 14.85 -1.33 -5.12
N ILE A 151 14.54 -1.87 -3.96
CA ILE A 151 15.21 -1.60 -2.69
C ILE A 151 16.21 -2.73 -2.42
N GLY A 152 17.47 -2.40 -2.17
CA GLY A 152 18.50 -3.36 -1.73
C GLY A 152 19.11 -4.26 -2.82
N PHE A 153 18.57 -4.25 -4.04
CA PHE A 153 19.05 -5.11 -5.15
C PHE A 153 20.47 -4.79 -5.64
N TYR A 154 20.97 -3.57 -5.37
CA TYR A 154 22.29 -3.12 -5.82
C TYR A 154 23.24 -2.82 -4.65
N GLY A 155 22.94 -3.36 -3.46
CA GLY A 155 23.69 -3.16 -2.23
C GLY A 155 22.82 -2.64 -1.09
N LYS A 156 23.37 -2.69 0.13
CA LYS A 156 22.64 -2.27 1.33
C LYS A 156 22.25 -0.79 1.25
N ASN A 157 21.00 -0.48 1.62
CA ASN A 157 20.42 0.87 1.59
C ASN A 157 20.43 1.54 0.20
N THR A 158 20.50 0.76 -0.87
CA THR A 158 20.35 1.28 -2.24
C THR A 158 18.89 1.22 -2.67
N SER A 159 18.49 2.18 -3.49
CA SER A 159 17.19 2.19 -4.15
C SER A 159 17.38 2.60 -5.62
N LYS A 160 16.65 1.97 -6.53
CA LYS A 160 16.63 2.32 -7.96
C LYS A 160 15.22 2.26 -8.51
N LEU A 161 14.79 3.34 -9.18
CA LEU A 161 13.54 3.36 -9.93
C LEU A 161 13.71 2.62 -11.28
N LEU A 162 12.73 1.79 -11.62
CA LEU A 162 12.62 1.08 -12.88
C LEU A 162 11.21 1.21 -13.45
N SER A 163 11.12 1.12 -14.78
CA SER A 163 9.84 0.94 -15.45
C SER A 163 9.39 -0.52 -15.31
N SER A 164 8.14 -0.76 -14.95
CA SER A 164 7.55 -2.10 -14.83
C SER A 164 7.39 -2.81 -16.17
N THR A 165 7.62 -2.13 -17.29
CA THR A 165 7.41 -2.66 -18.65
C THR A 165 8.67 -3.21 -19.32
N ILE A 166 9.81 -3.24 -18.63
CA ILE A 166 11.06 -3.70 -19.23
C ILE A 166 11.05 -5.23 -19.31
N GLU A 167 11.24 -5.76 -20.51
CA GLU A 167 11.33 -7.20 -20.75
C GLU A 167 12.56 -7.81 -20.05
N ASN A 168 12.42 -9.03 -19.53
CA ASN A 168 13.46 -9.75 -18.78
C ASN A 168 13.93 -9.10 -17.46
N GLU A 169 13.17 -8.11 -16.98
CA GLU A 169 13.36 -7.47 -15.67
C GLU A 169 12.20 -7.79 -14.74
N ILE A 170 12.25 -7.24 -13.51
CA ILE A 170 11.14 -7.31 -12.57
C ILE A 170 9.96 -6.53 -13.16
N ASN A 171 8.79 -7.17 -13.25
CA ASN A 171 7.59 -6.61 -13.86
C ASN A 171 6.43 -6.69 -12.87
N GLY A 172 5.66 -5.60 -12.78
CA GLY A 172 4.48 -5.49 -11.94
C GLY A 172 3.27 -5.10 -12.78
N LYS A 173 2.13 -5.73 -12.52
CA LYS A 173 0.86 -5.43 -13.20
C LYS A 173 -0.29 -5.43 -12.20
N ILE A 174 -1.24 -4.52 -12.39
CA ILE A 174 -2.52 -4.49 -11.66
C ILE A 174 -3.65 -4.55 -12.67
N GLU A 175 -4.60 -5.44 -12.43
CA GLU A 175 -5.89 -5.48 -13.14
C GLU A 175 -7.03 -5.60 -12.14
N PHE A 176 -8.26 -5.50 -12.64
CA PHE A 176 -9.48 -5.73 -11.89
C PHE A 176 -10.29 -6.82 -12.58
N ASP A 177 -10.83 -7.75 -11.81
CA ASP A 177 -11.77 -8.74 -12.34
C ASP A 177 -13.19 -8.16 -12.48
N GLU A 178 -14.09 -8.98 -13.01
CA GLU A 178 -15.50 -8.60 -13.21
C GLU A 178 -16.21 -8.26 -11.89
N GLN A 179 -15.75 -8.82 -10.78
CA GLN A 179 -16.25 -8.56 -9.43
C GLN A 179 -15.57 -7.36 -8.76
N HIS A 180 -14.80 -6.57 -9.50
CA HIS A 180 -14.06 -5.40 -9.00
C HIS A 180 -13.04 -5.75 -7.90
N SER A 181 -12.58 -7.00 -7.84
CA SER A 181 -11.44 -7.38 -7.01
C SER A 181 -10.16 -7.00 -7.75
N MET A 182 -9.22 -6.39 -7.02
CA MET A 182 -7.91 -6.07 -7.58
C MET A 182 -7.07 -7.33 -7.66
N LEU A 183 -6.46 -7.56 -8.82
CA LEU A 183 -5.50 -8.61 -9.05
C LEU A 183 -4.12 -7.98 -9.28
N TYR A 184 -3.20 -8.22 -8.36
CA TYR A 184 -1.83 -7.73 -8.35
C TYR A 184 -0.86 -8.84 -8.73
N TYR A 185 0.02 -8.56 -9.69
CA TYR A 185 0.95 -9.51 -10.27
C TYR A 185 2.35 -8.96 -10.19
N MET A 186 3.27 -9.81 -9.77
CA MET A 186 4.69 -9.51 -9.76
C MET A 186 5.44 -10.69 -10.37
N THR A 187 6.26 -10.40 -11.37
CA THR A 187 7.18 -11.35 -12.01
C THR A 187 8.60 -10.97 -11.63
N ILE A 188 9.33 -11.90 -11.02
CA ILE A 188 10.70 -11.70 -10.57
C ILE A 188 11.58 -12.74 -11.25
N PRO A 189 12.52 -12.33 -12.12
CA PRO A 189 13.44 -13.26 -12.75
C PRO A 189 14.27 -14.03 -11.72
N MET A 190 14.47 -15.34 -11.93
CA MET A 190 15.23 -16.20 -11.03
C MET A 190 16.68 -15.75 -10.87
N TYR A 191 17.29 -15.22 -11.93
CA TYR A 191 18.64 -14.67 -11.84
C TYR A 191 18.72 -13.49 -10.84
N ARG A 192 17.63 -12.72 -10.66
CA ARG A 192 17.58 -11.65 -9.66
C ARG A 192 17.60 -12.23 -8.25
N ILE A 193 16.81 -13.29 -8.00
CA ILE A 193 16.74 -13.98 -6.71
C ILE A 193 18.07 -14.65 -6.38
N ASN A 194 18.66 -15.38 -7.32
CA ASN A 194 19.92 -16.09 -7.15
C ASN A 194 21.10 -15.13 -6.89
N ASN A 195 21.04 -13.91 -7.43
CA ASN A 195 22.06 -12.88 -7.21
C ASN A 195 21.95 -12.19 -5.83
N LEU A 196 20.88 -12.41 -5.06
CA LEU A 196 20.73 -11.84 -3.71
C LEU A 196 21.66 -12.51 -2.68
N GLY A 197 22.24 -13.65 -3.03
CA GLY A 197 23.13 -14.44 -2.20
C GLY A 197 22.72 -15.90 -2.16
N HIS A 198 23.48 -16.71 -1.43
CA HIS A 198 23.12 -18.12 -1.24
C HIS A 198 21.85 -18.22 -0.38
N LEU A 199 20.84 -18.90 -0.91
CA LEU A 199 19.72 -19.38 -0.11
C LEU A 199 20.26 -20.22 1.05
N LYS A 200 19.50 -20.31 2.14
CA LYS A 200 19.81 -21.26 3.22
C LYS A 200 20.00 -22.67 2.63
N SER A 201 20.67 -23.53 3.39
CA SER A 201 20.92 -24.92 3.01
C SER A 201 19.66 -25.72 2.68
N ASP A 202 18.49 -25.29 3.20
CA ASP A 202 17.18 -25.87 2.92
C ASP A 202 16.50 -25.26 1.67
N GLY A 203 17.16 -24.34 0.96
CA GLY A 203 16.63 -23.65 -0.22
C GLY A 203 15.44 -22.74 0.06
N CYS A 204 15.11 -22.50 1.34
CA CYS A 204 13.93 -21.76 1.74
C CYS A 204 14.18 -20.25 1.81
N PHE A 205 13.17 -19.48 1.44
CA PHE A 205 13.12 -18.04 1.67
C PHE A 205 11.73 -17.62 2.14
N SER A 206 11.57 -16.35 2.51
CA SER A 206 10.27 -15.78 2.88
C SER A 206 9.96 -14.53 2.08
N ILE A 207 8.68 -14.32 1.80
CA ILE A 207 8.15 -13.10 1.18
C ILE A 207 7.31 -12.35 2.20
N GLY A 208 7.60 -11.06 2.36
CA GLY A 208 6.75 -10.13 3.10
C GLY A 208 5.98 -9.25 2.12
N ILE A 209 4.72 -8.98 2.38
CA ILE A 209 3.90 -8.08 1.56
C ILE A 209 3.28 -7.03 2.47
N GLU A 210 3.51 -5.77 2.16
CA GLU A 210 3.07 -4.66 3.01
C GLU A 210 2.54 -3.50 2.18
N SER A 211 1.43 -2.90 2.61
CA SER A 211 0.93 -1.64 2.04
C SER A 211 0.85 -0.57 3.12
N GLY A 212 1.27 0.64 2.79
CA GLY A 212 1.27 1.79 3.68
C GLY A 212 2.60 2.54 3.67
N ILE A 213 2.58 3.74 4.25
CA ILE A 213 3.79 4.53 4.45
C ILE A 213 4.52 3.90 5.64
N ASP A 214 5.54 3.09 5.36
CA ASP A 214 6.52 2.74 6.38
C ASP A 214 7.28 4.05 6.68
N ASN A 215 6.87 4.75 7.74
CA ASN A 215 7.56 5.97 8.23
C ASN A 215 9.05 5.73 8.58
N ASN A 216 9.50 4.47 8.51
CA ASN A 216 10.85 4.03 8.84
C ASN A 216 11.75 3.76 7.63
N VAL A 217 11.26 3.83 6.37
CA VAL A 217 12.16 3.83 5.20
C VAL A 217 12.78 5.22 5.08
N SER A 218 13.72 5.44 5.99
CA SER A 218 14.53 6.63 6.15
C SER A 218 15.62 6.58 5.07
N GLY A 219 15.45 7.32 3.99
CA GLY A 219 16.50 7.40 2.96
C GLY A 219 16.24 8.40 1.84
N THR A 220 14.97 8.65 1.52
CA THR A 220 14.62 9.58 0.44
C THR A 220 13.77 10.70 1.02
N SER A 221 14.46 11.77 1.39
CA SER A 221 14.01 13.15 1.56
C SER A 221 12.53 13.41 1.22
N ALA A 222 11.62 12.98 2.09
CA ALA A 222 10.28 13.52 2.14
C ALA A 222 10.44 14.92 2.72
N MET A 223 10.51 15.90 1.82
CA MET A 223 10.48 17.31 2.18
C MET A 223 9.33 17.52 3.14
N ASN A 224 9.71 17.98 4.32
CA ASN A 224 8.89 18.47 5.40
C ASN A 224 7.85 19.46 4.85
N ASN A 225 6.70 18.95 4.41
CA ASN A 225 5.56 19.75 4.01
C ASN A 225 4.68 19.94 5.25
N GLY A 226 5.23 20.71 6.19
CA GLY A 226 4.64 20.99 7.49
C GLY A 226 4.93 22.43 7.86
N GLY A 227 4.04 23.34 7.47
CA GLY A 227 4.18 24.75 7.81
C GLY A 227 3.20 25.64 7.07
N MET A 228 1.90 25.41 7.26
CA MET A 228 0.87 26.43 7.08
C MET A 228 1.27 27.66 7.92
N GLN A 229 1.91 28.65 7.30
CA GLN A 229 1.84 30.02 7.76
C GLN A 229 0.41 30.48 7.49
N GLY A 230 -0.40 30.52 8.55
CA GLY A 230 -1.73 31.09 8.51
C GLY A 230 -1.71 32.54 7.99
N PRO A 231 -2.83 33.04 7.47
CA PRO A 231 -2.92 34.46 7.15
C PRO A 231 -2.68 35.27 8.43
N PRO A 232 -1.82 36.31 8.40
CA PRO A 232 -1.53 37.08 9.59
C PRO A 232 -2.83 37.66 10.17
N PRO A 233 -3.06 37.53 11.49
CA PRO A 233 -4.24 38.06 12.12
C PRO A 233 -4.12 39.57 12.22
N GLY A 234 -5.17 40.26 11.80
CA GLY A 234 -5.58 41.56 12.35
C GLY A 234 -4.48 42.62 12.43
N GLY A 235 -4.17 43.25 11.31
CA GLY A 235 -3.52 44.56 11.29
C GLY A 235 -4.51 45.63 10.84
N GLY A 236 -5.35 46.10 11.77
CA GLY A 236 -6.03 47.39 11.60
C GLY A 236 -4.99 48.49 11.44
N GLY A 237 -5.12 49.33 10.41
CA GLY A 237 -4.12 50.34 10.16
C GLY A 237 -4.42 51.21 8.95
N MET A 238 -5.30 52.19 9.16
CA MET A 238 -5.16 53.58 8.69
C MET A 238 -4.59 53.81 7.28
N GLY A 239 -5.50 54.16 6.37
CA GLY A 239 -5.52 55.51 5.80
C GLY A 239 -4.39 55.93 4.87
N LYS A 240 -4.74 56.08 3.59
CA LYS A 240 -4.53 57.28 2.75
C LYS A 240 -5.05 56.94 1.36
N VAL A 241 -6.16 57.52 0.91
CA VAL A 241 -6.23 58.86 0.30
C VAL A 241 -5.23 58.99 -0.85
N GLY A 242 -5.76 59.08 -2.08
CA GLY A 242 -5.11 59.89 -3.12
C GLY A 242 -5.25 59.39 -4.55
N GLY A 243 -6.17 60.02 -5.29
CA GLY A 243 -6.15 60.20 -6.75
C GLY A 243 -6.44 58.94 -7.56
N GLY A 244 -7.57 58.80 -8.23
CA GLY A 244 -8.15 59.76 -9.17
C GLY A 244 -7.71 59.39 -10.58
N ILE A 245 -8.68 59.12 -11.45
CA ILE A 245 -8.74 59.47 -12.88
C ILE A 245 -9.75 58.54 -13.58
N TYR A 246 -10.88 59.17 -13.92
CA TYR A 246 -11.73 58.98 -15.09
C TYR A 246 -11.75 57.58 -15.75
N ASN A 247 -12.91 56.93 -15.68
CA ASN A 247 -13.56 56.64 -16.94
C ASN A 247 -15.08 56.76 -16.87
N GLU A 248 -15.55 57.51 -17.85
CA GLU A 248 -16.85 58.05 -18.10
C GLU A 248 -17.57 57.05 -19.00
N ASN A 249 -18.59 56.37 -18.48
CA ASN A 249 -19.77 56.05 -19.29
C ASN A 249 -20.96 55.65 -18.43
N ASN A 250 -21.91 56.57 -18.43
CA ASN A 250 -23.33 56.42 -18.26
C ASN A 250 -23.86 54.98 -18.48
N ASN A 251 -24.48 54.41 -17.45
CA ASN A 251 -25.93 54.30 -17.46
C ASN A 251 -26.45 54.09 -16.04
N SER A 252 -27.12 55.15 -15.60
CA SER A 252 -28.14 55.27 -14.58
C SER A 252 -28.99 54.01 -14.40
N PHE A 253 -28.94 53.45 -13.18
CA PHE A 253 -30.12 52.94 -12.50
C PHE A 253 -30.04 53.39 -11.03
N GLU A 254 -30.72 54.51 -10.80
CA GLU A 254 -31.20 55.01 -9.53
C GLU A 254 -32.22 54.04 -8.91
N ASP A 255 -32.44 54.22 -7.62
CA ASP A 255 -33.50 53.67 -6.76
C ASP A 255 -33.31 52.27 -6.18
N GLY A 256 -33.01 52.26 -4.88
CA GLY A 256 -33.18 51.08 -4.05
C GLY A 256 -32.52 51.15 -2.69
N MET A 257 -32.86 52.18 -1.89
CA MET A 257 -32.73 52.15 -0.44
C MET A 257 -33.29 50.84 0.13
N GLY A 258 -32.63 50.26 1.13
CA GLY A 258 -33.35 49.47 2.12
C GLY A 258 -32.63 48.26 2.66
N GLY A 259 -31.91 48.46 3.76
CA GLY A 259 -32.17 47.67 4.96
C GLY A 259 -31.56 46.28 5.05
N GLY A 260 -31.36 45.88 6.30
CA GLY A 260 -31.25 44.48 6.65
C GLY A 260 -29.82 43.99 6.77
N GLY A 261 -29.16 44.41 7.85
CA GLY A 261 -28.18 43.55 8.50
C GLY A 261 -28.87 42.23 8.88
N GLY A 262 -28.67 41.22 8.03
CA GLY A 262 -28.94 39.83 8.34
C GLY A 262 -27.62 39.10 8.20
N GLN A 263 -26.85 39.02 9.29
CA GLN A 263 -25.85 37.97 9.39
C GLN A 263 -26.60 36.66 9.09
N PRO A 264 -26.17 35.86 8.09
CA PRO A 264 -26.73 34.54 7.93
C PRO A 264 -26.49 33.81 9.25
N GLU A 265 -27.59 33.51 9.90
CA GLU A 265 -27.68 32.67 11.09
C GLU A 265 -26.76 31.48 10.84
N ARG A 266 -25.66 31.43 11.59
CA ARG A 266 -24.74 30.29 11.59
C ARG A 266 -25.58 29.14 12.09
N ARG A 267 -26.21 28.40 11.17
CA ARG A 267 -26.80 27.10 11.47
C ARG A 267 -25.66 26.30 12.06
N ASP A 268 -25.81 25.97 13.33
CA ASP A 268 -24.93 25.08 14.06
C ASP A 268 -24.80 23.82 13.21
N MET A 269 -23.69 23.76 12.46
CA MET A 269 -23.31 22.55 11.78
C MET A 269 -23.19 21.50 12.89
N PRO A 270 -23.94 20.38 12.81
CA PRO A 270 -23.75 19.31 13.77
C PRO A 270 -22.26 19.00 13.80
N PRO A 271 -21.65 18.87 15.00
CA PRO A 271 -20.24 18.54 15.12
C PRO A 271 -19.99 17.34 14.22
N PRO A 272 -18.93 17.34 13.39
CA PRO A 272 -18.68 16.32 12.39
C PRO A 272 -18.80 14.96 13.08
N SER A 273 -19.97 14.35 12.88
CA SER A 273 -20.42 13.22 13.65
C SER A 273 -19.54 12.08 13.23
N SER A 274 -18.55 11.77 14.07
CA SER A 274 -17.70 10.59 14.00
C SER A 274 -17.55 10.08 12.57
N MET A 275 -16.87 10.85 11.71
CA MET A 275 -16.22 10.23 10.56
C MET A 275 -15.42 9.11 11.17
N SER A 276 -15.93 7.90 10.98
CA SER A 276 -15.39 6.67 11.52
C SER A 276 -13.88 6.78 11.46
N ALA A 277 -13.20 6.52 12.56
CA ALA A 277 -11.78 6.21 12.55
C ALA A 277 -11.64 4.99 11.61
N GLN A 278 -11.60 5.29 10.32
CA GLN A 278 -11.65 4.34 9.23
C GLN A 278 -10.28 3.72 9.35
N ASN A 279 -10.33 2.52 9.92
CA ASN A 279 -9.24 1.84 10.56
C ASN A 279 -8.10 1.79 9.53
N ASN A 280 -7.09 2.65 9.69
CA ASN A 280 -5.93 2.72 8.81
C ASN A 280 -5.06 1.50 9.12
N ARG A 281 -5.60 0.31 8.84
CA ARG A 281 -4.93 -0.95 9.06
C ARG A 281 -3.91 -1.08 7.94
N ASN A 282 -2.64 -1.03 8.30
CA ASN A 282 -1.58 -1.36 7.38
C ASN A 282 -1.73 -2.83 6.99
N PHE A 283 -1.88 -3.10 5.70
CA PHE A 283 -1.86 -4.45 5.17
C PHE A 283 -0.46 -5.04 5.41
N LYS A 284 -0.41 -6.23 6.02
CA LYS A 284 0.84 -6.93 6.28
C LYS A 284 0.63 -8.44 6.25
N LEU A 285 1.36 -9.10 5.36
CA LEU A 285 1.37 -10.56 5.20
C LEU A 285 2.82 -11.05 5.12
N TRP A 286 3.13 -12.15 5.81
CA TRP A 286 4.43 -12.81 5.72
C TRP A 286 4.25 -14.28 5.39
N ILE A 287 4.74 -14.67 4.22
CA ILE A 287 4.73 -16.02 3.70
C ILE A 287 6.12 -16.61 3.93
N ARG A 288 6.19 -17.68 4.72
CA ARG A 288 7.46 -18.27 5.17
C ARG A 288 7.71 -19.62 4.55
N HIS A 289 8.97 -20.06 4.60
CA HIS A 289 9.38 -21.40 4.19
C HIS A 289 8.95 -21.71 2.74
N ILE A 290 9.13 -20.74 1.85
CA ILE A 290 8.86 -20.92 0.42
C ILE A 290 10.02 -21.70 -0.18
N MET A 291 9.71 -22.85 -0.79
CA MET A 291 10.66 -23.65 -1.55
C MET A 291 10.32 -23.57 -3.03
N LEU A 292 11.31 -23.24 -3.85
CA LEU A 292 11.16 -23.25 -5.30
C LEU A 292 11.17 -24.69 -5.82
N SER A 293 10.19 -25.03 -6.65
CA SER A 293 10.16 -26.29 -7.39
C SER A 293 10.94 -26.11 -8.70
N PHE A 294 11.92 -26.97 -8.96
CA PHE A 294 12.67 -27.03 -10.22
C PHE A 294 12.38 -28.33 -10.96
#